data_AF-A0A645FBV4-F1
#
_entry.id   AF-A0A645FBV4-F1
#
_cell.length_a   1.000
_cell.length_b   1.000
_cell.length_c   1.000
_cell.angle_alpha   90.00
_cell.angle_beta   90.00
_cell.angle_gamma   90.00
#
_symmetry.space_group_name_H-M   'P 1'
#
loop_
_entity.id
_entity.type
_entity.pdbx_description
1 polymer ?
#
loop_
_entity_poly.entity_id
_entity_poly.type
_entity_poly.pdbx_seq_one_letter_code
_entity_poly.pdbx_strand_id
1 'polypeptide(L)'
;MAGVVINSSTRIGKGCIINTNSSIDHDNILGDYVHISPGSCIAGTVSIDNACWLGTGSVISNNINICGNCIIGAGAVVVKNITESGTYIGVPARRIDR
;
A
#
# COMPACT_ATOMS: atom_id res chain seq x y z
N MET A 1 -1.03 15.29 3.16
CA MET A 1 -0.07 15.53 4.26
C MET A 1 1.20 16.16 3.67
N ALA A 2 2.07 16.78 4.47
CA ALA A 2 3.32 17.36 3.96
C ALA A 2 4.24 16.29 3.33
N GLY A 3 4.91 16.64 2.24
CA GLY A 3 5.91 15.77 1.58
C GLY A 3 5.36 14.55 0.82
N VAL A 4 4.04 14.42 0.68
CA VAL A 4 3.44 13.38 -0.15
C VAL A 4 3.76 13.63 -1.62
N VAL A 5 4.17 12.57 -2.33
CA VAL A 5 4.39 12.59 -3.78
C VAL A 5 3.47 11.55 -4.44
N ILE A 6 2.73 11.98 -5.46
CA ILE A 6 1.82 11.14 -6.24
C ILE A 6 2.14 11.38 -7.72
N ASN A 7 2.59 10.34 -8.41
CA ASN A 7 3.00 10.43 -9.81
C ASN A 7 1.83 10.18 -10.78
N SER A 8 2.13 10.33 -12.07
CA SER A 8 1.17 10.32 -13.18
C SER A 8 0.24 9.11 -13.19
N SER A 9 -1.00 9.34 -13.61
CA SER A 9 -2.03 8.31 -13.85
C SER A 9 -2.49 7.51 -12.62
N THR A 10 -2.03 7.86 -11.42
CA THR A 10 -2.51 7.24 -10.18
C THR A 10 -3.94 7.65 -9.87
N ARG A 11 -4.78 6.66 -9.54
CA ARG A 11 -6.18 6.83 -9.16
C ARG A 11 -6.34 6.54 -7.68
N ILE A 12 -7.08 7.40 -6.98
CA ILE A 12 -7.27 7.31 -5.53
C ILE A 12 -8.76 7.30 -5.23
N GLY A 13 -9.21 6.25 -4.55
CA GLY A 13 -10.58 6.07 -4.11
C GLY A 13 -11.02 7.05 -3.02
N LYS A 14 -12.30 6.96 -2.65
CA LYS A 14 -12.92 7.80 -1.65
C LYS A 14 -12.42 7.46 -0.25
N GLY A 15 -12.17 8.49 0.55
CA GLY A 15 -11.84 8.31 1.98
C GLY A 15 -10.44 7.78 2.24
N CYS A 16 -9.56 7.79 1.24
CA CYS A 16 -8.16 7.40 1.42
C CYS A 16 -7.40 8.42 2.26
N ILE A 17 -6.43 7.93 3.05
CA ILE A 17 -5.51 8.74 3.82
C ILE A 17 -4.11 8.52 3.28
N ILE A 18 -3.44 9.60 2.87
CA ILE A 18 -2.06 9.57 2.35
C ILE A 18 -1.19 10.46 3.25
N ASN A 19 -0.37 9.80 4.07
CA ASN A 19 0.35 10.41 5.19
C ASN A 19 1.72 10.99 4.83
N THR A 20 2.36 11.64 5.80
CA THR A 20 3.59 12.40 5.65
C THR A 20 4.67 11.61 4.92
N ASN A 21 5.28 12.21 3.91
CA ASN A 21 6.40 11.62 3.15
C ASN A 21 6.11 10.25 2.52
N SER A 22 4.85 9.84 2.32
CA SER A 22 4.57 8.65 1.51
C SER A 22 4.74 8.96 0.02
N SER A 23 5.24 8.01 -0.75
CA SER A 23 5.37 8.10 -2.20
C SER A 23 4.47 7.08 -2.89
N ILE A 24 3.76 7.53 -3.91
CA ILE A 24 2.91 6.70 -4.75
C ILE A 24 3.35 6.97 -6.19
N ASP A 25 3.98 5.98 -6.81
CA ASP A 25 4.54 6.12 -8.15
C ASP A 25 3.44 6.10 -9.24
N HIS A 26 3.82 5.93 -10.50
CA HIS A 26 2.92 6.01 -11.64
C HIS A 26 1.94 4.83 -11.74
N ASP A 27 0.80 5.08 -12.39
CA ASP A 27 -0.19 4.06 -12.78
C ASP A 27 -0.76 3.22 -11.63
N ASN A 28 -0.80 3.75 -10.41
CA ASN A 28 -1.36 3.06 -9.26
C ASN A 28 -2.89 3.17 -9.20
N ILE A 29 -3.54 2.18 -8.60
CA ILE A 29 -4.98 2.20 -8.33
C ILE A 29 -5.17 1.90 -6.85
N LEU A 30 -5.59 2.91 -6.08
CA LEU A 30 -6.00 2.75 -4.69
C LEU A 30 -7.53 2.74 -4.63
N GLY A 31 -8.11 1.67 -4.07
CA GLY A 31 -9.53 1.56 -3.78
C GLY A 31 -9.99 2.53 -2.69
N ASP A 32 -11.24 2.39 -2.26
CA ASP A 32 -11.83 3.22 -1.22
C ASP A 32 -11.28 2.87 0.17
N TYR A 33 -11.16 3.88 1.03
CA TYR A 33 -10.74 3.76 2.43
C TYR A 33 -9.36 3.11 2.62
N VAL A 34 -8.45 3.27 1.66
CA VAL A 34 -7.06 2.84 1.79
C VAL A 34 -6.26 3.84 2.65
N HIS A 35 -5.51 3.33 3.61
CA HIS A 35 -4.66 4.15 4.50
C HIS A 35 -3.19 3.87 4.20
N ILE A 36 -2.54 4.83 3.55
CA ILE A 36 -1.09 4.88 3.33
C ILE A 36 -0.45 5.63 4.49
N SER A 37 0.31 4.94 5.34
CA SER A 37 0.96 5.50 6.54
C SER A 37 2.21 6.31 6.19
N PRO A 38 2.80 7.06 7.15
CA PRO A 38 3.96 7.89 6.88
C PRO A 38 5.13 7.10 6.27
N GLY A 39 5.80 7.68 5.28
CA GLY A 39 6.98 7.08 4.65
C GLY A 39 6.74 5.78 3.89
N SER A 40 5.50 5.32 3.72
CA SER A 40 5.21 4.14 2.89
C SER A 40 5.48 4.47 1.42
N CYS A 41 6.10 3.53 0.70
CA CYS A 41 6.47 3.68 -0.71
C CYS A 41 5.72 2.65 -1.56
N ILE A 42 4.94 3.12 -2.54
CA ILE A 42 4.21 2.30 -3.49
C ILE A 42 4.84 2.51 -4.86
N ALA A 43 5.46 1.46 -5.42
CA ALA A 43 6.09 1.53 -6.73
C ALA A 43 5.05 1.57 -7.87
N GLY A 44 5.50 1.54 -9.13
CA GLY A 44 4.62 1.71 -10.28
C GLY A 44 3.69 0.52 -10.54
N THR A 45 2.49 0.81 -11.03
CA THR A 45 1.50 -0.18 -11.48
C THR A 45 1.01 -1.13 -10.36
N VAL A 46 0.84 -0.62 -9.14
CA VAL A 46 0.28 -1.36 -8.01
C VAL A 46 -1.23 -1.10 -7.90
N SER A 47 -2.00 -2.17 -7.72
CA SER A 47 -3.42 -2.10 -7.39
C SER A 47 -3.65 -2.52 -5.93
N ILE A 48 -4.24 -1.63 -5.13
CA ILE A 48 -4.59 -1.86 -3.73
C ILE A 48 -6.10 -1.73 -3.62
N ASP A 49 -6.77 -2.82 -3.28
CA ASP A 49 -8.23 -2.84 -3.15
C ASP A 49 -8.68 -2.23 -1.81
N ASN A 50 -10.00 -2.17 -1.60
CA ASN A 50 -10.62 -1.36 -0.56
C ASN A 50 -10.17 -1.73 0.87
N ALA A 51 -10.21 -0.74 1.77
CA ALA A 51 -9.98 -0.91 3.21
C ALA A 51 -8.63 -1.55 3.59
N CYS A 52 -7.59 -1.35 2.77
CA CYS A 52 -6.23 -1.76 3.11
C CYS A 52 -5.52 -0.72 3.99
N TRP A 53 -4.67 -1.18 4.90
CA TRP A 53 -3.79 -0.34 5.70
C TRP A 53 -2.33 -0.70 5.45
N LEU A 54 -1.57 0.26 4.91
CA LEU A 54 -0.14 0.14 4.67
C LEU A 54 0.60 0.85 5.81
N GLY A 55 1.25 0.10 6.68
CA GLY A 55 1.95 0.58 7.87
C GLY A 55 3.18 1.43 7.55
N THR A 56 3.61 2.24 8.53
CA THR A 56 4.71 3.20 8.37
C THR A 56 5.95 2.58 7.72
N GLY A 57 6.47 3.21 6.68
CA GLY A 57 7.68 2.74 5.98
C GLY A 57 7.53 1.41 5.23
N SER A 58 6.30 0.90 5.04
CA SER A 58 6.08 -0.28 4.20
C SER A 58 6.42 0.01 2.74
N VAL A 59 6.96 -0.97 2.02
CA VAL A 59 7.30 -0.84 0.60
C VAL A 59 6.55 -1.87 -0.23
N ILE A 60 5.91 -1.44 -1.31
CA ILE A 60 5.24 -2.31 -2.29
C ILE A 60 6.03 -2.29 -3.59
N SER A 61 6.47 -3.47 -4.05
CA SER A 61 7.17 -3.64 -5.33
C SER A 61 6.26 -3.33 -6.52
N ASN A 62 6.85 -3.07 -7.70
CA ASN A 62 6.09 -2.79 -8.92
C ASN A 62 5.19 -3.96 -9.33
N ASN A 63 4.09 -3.66 -10.01
CA ASN A 63 3.17 -4.64 -10.61
C ASN A 63 2.53 -5.60 -9.60
N ILE A 64 2.27 -5.13 -8.38
CA ILE A 64 1.66 -5.92 -7.30
C ILE A 64 0.17 -5.62 -7.17
N ASN A 65 -0.62 -6.67 -6.99
CA ASN A 65 -2.03 -6.57 -6.62
C ASN A 65 -2.22 -7.01 -5.17
N ILE A 66 -2.92 -6.19 -4.38
CA ILE A 66 -3.29 -6.46 -2.98
C ILE A 66 -4.81 -6.46 -2.87
N CYS A 67 -5.39 -7.59 -2.49
CA CYS A 67 -6.84 -7.71 -2.25
C CYS A 67 -7.28 -6.90 -1.02
N GLY A 68 -8.59 -6.62 -0.92
CA GLY A 68 -9.12 -5.74 0.12
C GLY A 68 -8.95 -6.28 1.54
N ASN A 69 -9.09 -5.39 2.53
CA ASN A 69 -9.00 -5.72 3.96
C ASN A 69 -7.64 -6.30 4.38
N CYS A 70 -6.54 -5.86 3.75
CA CYS A 70 -5.18 -6.26 4.13
C CYS A 70 -4.53 -5.24 5.07
N ILE A 71 -3.74 -5.73 6.02
CA ILE A 71 -2.82 -4.92 6.83
C ILE A 71 -1.40 -5.27 6.43
N ILE A 72 -0.65 -4.31 5.89
CA ILE A 72 0.78 -4.43 5.66
C ILE A 72 1.48 -3.80 6.87
N GLY A 73 2.27 -4.58 7.60
CA GLY A 73 2.95 -4.12 8.80
C GLY A 73 3.97 -3.02 8.52
N ALA A 74 4.31 -2.26 9.57
CA ALA A 74 5.36 -1.26 9.48
C ALA A 74 6.68 -1.87 9.00
N GLY A 75 7.34 -1.20 8.05
CA GLY A 75 8.60 -1.66 7.44
C GLY A 75 8.50 -2.94 6.60
N ALA A 76 7.31 -3.51 6.38
CA ALA A 76 7.18 -4.73 5.58
C ALA A 76 7.40 -4.44 4.09
N VAL A 77 7.97 -5.41 3.36
CA VAL A 77 8.24 -5.28 1.93
C VAL A 77 7.45 -6.32 1.15
N VAL A 78 6.43 -5.89 0.42
CA VAL A 78 5.58 -6.74 -0.41
C VAL A 78 6.21 -6.91 -1.79
N VAL A 79 6.64 -8.13 -2.08
CA VAL A 79 7.31 -8.50 -3.34
C VAL A 79 6.51 -9.49 -4.20
N LYS A 80 5.29 -9.86 -3.76
CA LYS A 80 4.38 -10.77 -4.46
C LYS A 80 2.94 -10.34 -4.22
N ASN A 81 2.05 -10.66 -5.16
CA ASN A 81 0.61 -10.41 -5.04
C ASN A 81 0.05 -10.99 -3.74
N ILE A 82 -0.88 -10.25 -3.13
CA ILE A 82 -1.61 -10.66 -1.95
C ILE A 82 -3.05 -10.93 -2.38
N THR A 83 -3.40 -12.22 -2.43
CA THR A 83 -4.70 -12.71 -2.90
C THR A 83 -5.67 -13.07 -1.78
N GLU A 84 -5.21 -13.01 -0.53
CA GLU A 84 -6.01 -13.35 0.65
C GLU A 84 -5.94 -12.20 1.66
N SER A 85 -7.08 -11.86 2.26
CA SER A 85 -7.11 -10.83 3.30
C SER A 85 -6.33 -11.30 4.53
N GLY A 86 -5.63 -10.39 5.19
CA GLY A 86 -4.90 -10.71 6.41
C GLY A 86 -3.87 -9.67 6.79
N THR A 87 -3.05 -10.01 7.79
CA THR A 87 -1.91 -9.18 8.21
C THR A 87 -0.62 -9.77 7.63
N TYR A 88 0.17 -8.93 6.97
CA TYR A 88 1.42 -9.29 6.29
C TYR A 88 2.57 -8.48 6.88
N ILE A 89 3.60 -9.15 7.40
CA ILE A 89 4.76 -8.50 8.04
C ILE A 89 6.08 -9.05 7.51
N GLY A 90 7.17 -8.29 7.71
CA GLY A 90 8.53 -8.73 7.43
C GLY A 90 9.06 -8.38 6.04
N VAL A 91 10.31 -8.79 5.79
CA VAL A 91 11.06 -8.54 4.55
C VAL A 91 11.65 -9.87 4.07
N PRO A 92 11.06 -10.53 3.06
CA PRO A 92 9.81 -10.18 2.38
C PRO A 92 8.57 -10.41 3.25
N ALA A 93 7.49 -9.69 2.96
CA ALA A 93 6.24 -9.77 3.71
C ALA A 93 5.63 -11.19 3.64
N ARG A 94 5.15 -11.68 4.78
CA ARG A 94 4.47 -12.98 4.94
C ARG A 94 3.23 -12.82 5.80
N ARG A 95 2.18 -13.58 5.46
CA ARG A 95 0.95 -13.64 6.23
C ARG A 95 1.25 -14.18 7.63
N ILE A 96 0.65 -13.57 8.64
CA ILE A 96 0.64 -14.08 10.00
C ILE A 96 -0.80 -14.35 10.42
N ASP A 97 -1.00 -15.44 11.15
CA ASP A 97 -2.24 -15.72 11.83
C ASP A 97 -2.20 -15.04 13.21
N ARG A 98 -3.30 -14.37 13.56
CA ARG A 98 -3.51 -13.80 14.89
C ARG A 98 -4.42 -14.69 15.70
#